data_AF-A0AAU9RY05-F1
#
_entry.id   AF-A0AAU9RY05-F1
#
_cell.length_a   1.000
_cell.length_b   1.000
_cell.length_c   1.000
_cell.angle_alpha   90.00
_cell.angle_beta   90.00
_cell.angle_gamma   90.00
#
_symmetry.space_group_name_H-M   'P 1'
#
loop_
_entity.id
_entity.type
_entity.pdbx_description
1 polymer ?
#
loop_
_entity_poly.entity_id
_entity_poly.type
_entity_poly.pdbx_seq_one_letter_code
_entity_poly.pdbx_strand_id
1 'polypeptide(L)'
;MGCFGPSKTSRTRNQERDTTRQHPPPPPQPQHRTVRAEEVLLRIPRCRVHLIDESEAVELASGDFNLVKVTDNGVTLALTVRIGHDLQWPVIRDEPVVKLDARDYLFTLPVKDGDPLSYGVTFSGDDRDVALVNSLKLLDEFLKENSCFSYSGSSKVNNGIDWKEFAPRIEDYNNVVAKAIAGGTGHIIRGIFSCSNAYTNQVSCKT
;
A
#
# COMPACT_ATOMS: atom_id res chain seq x y z
N MET A 1 -88.35 25.77 -43.97
CA MET A 1 -87.09 24.99 -44.00
C MET A 1 -87.27 23.79 -43.06
N GLY A 2 -87.74 22.65 -43.57
CA GLY A 2 -87.62 21.34 -42.90
C GLY A 2 -86.34 20.66 -43.41
N CYS A 3 -85.77 19.59 -42.84
CA CYS A 3 -86.36 18.41 -42.22
C CYS A 3 -85.22 17.40 -41.87
N PHE A 4 -85.47 16.48 -40.92
CA PHE A 4 -84.99 15.08 -40.80
C PHE A 4 -83.49 14.68 -40.85
N GLY A 5 -83.01 14.07 -39.75
CA GLY A 5 -82.71 12.62 -39.66
C GLY A 5 -81.40 12.03 -40.21
N PRO A 6 -80.89 10.90 -39.65
CA PRO A 6 -79.50 10.45 -39.72
C PRO A 6 -79.22 9.39 -40.82
N SER A 7 -77.94 9.12 -41.16
CA SER A 7 -77.56 7.88 -41.85
C SER A 7 -76.10 7.46 -41.72
N LYS A 8 -75.94 6.12 -41.69
CA LYS A 8 -74.75 5.28 -41.53
C LYS A 8 -73.91 5.19 -42.81
N THR A 9 -72.60 4.93 -42.66
CA THR A 9 -71.68 4.02 -43.43
C THR A 9 -70.24 4.57 -43.32
N SER A 10 -69.13 3.83 -43.30
CA SER A 10 -68.82 2.39 -43.32
C SER A 10 -67.29 2.21 -43.13
N ARG A 11 -66.90 1.12 -42.45
CA ARG A 11 -65.70 0.29 -42.65
C ARG A 11 -64.32 0.99 -42.71
N THR A 12 -63.49 0.74 -41.69
CA THR A 12 -62.24 0.01 -41.92
C THR A 12 -61.86 -0.84 -40.71
N ARG A 13 -61.64 -2.10 -41.02
CA ARG A 13 -61.11 -3.19 -40.20
C ARG A 13 -59.63 -2.90 -39.94
N ASN A 14 -59.18 -2.99 -38.69
CA ASN A 14 -57.97 -3.73 -38.36
C ASN A 14 -57.93 -4.07 -36.87
N GLN A 15 -58.10 -5.37 -36.64
CA GLN A 15 -57.75 -6.07 -35.43
C GLN A 15 -56.24 -6.29 -35.49
N GLU A 16 -55.49 -5.62 -34.61
CA GLU A 16 -54.13 -6.03 -34.31
C GLU A 16 -54.05 -6.26 -32.79
N ARG A 17 -54.08 -7.55 -32.45
CA ARG A 17 -53.66 -8.05 -31.16
C ARG A 17 -52.15 -7.79 -31.08
N ASP A 18 -51.74 -6.66 -30.54
CA ASP A 18 -50.34 -6.51 -30.16
C ASP A 18 -50.13 -7.09 -28.76
N THR A 19 -49.37 -8.17 -28.77
CA THR A 19 -49.06 -8.99 -27.61
C THR A 19 -47.77 -8.42 -27.06
N THR A 20 -47.84 -7.33 -26.29
CA THR A 20 -46.65 -6.81 -25.61
C THR A 20 -46.26 -7.80 -24.52
N ARG A 21 -45.39 -8.75 -24.88
CA ARG A 21 -44.70 -9.63 -23.96
C ARG A 21 -44.02 -8.75 -22.92
N GLN A 22 -44.49 -8.86 -21.69
CA GLN A 22 -43.77 -8.40 -20.52
C GLN A 22 -42.42 -9.13 -20.49
N HIS A 23 -41.35 -8.45 -20.88
CA HIS A 23 -40.01 -8.90 -20.48
C HIS A 23 -39.84 -8.48 -19.02
N PRO A 24 -39.69 -9.42 -18.07
CA PRO A 24 -39.21 -9.05 -16.75
C PRO A 24 -37.85 -8.36 -16.91
N PRO A 25 -37.54 -7.35 -16.07
CA PRO A 25 -36.20 -6.78 -16.06
C PRO A 25 -35.18 -7.91 -15.89
N PRO A 26 -34.04 -7.86 -16.60
CA PRO A 26 -33.01 -8.86 -16.43
C PRO A 26 -32.67 -8.97 -14.93
N PRO A 27 -32.49 -10.20 -14.39
CA PRO A 27 -32.09 -10.36 -13.00
C PRO A 27 -30.85 -9.49 -12.76
N PRO A 28 -30.73 -8.83 -11.60
CA PRO A 28 -29.55 -8.05 -11.27
C PRO A 28 -28.35 -8.97 -11.49
N GLN A 29 -27.54 -8.65 -12.50
CA GLN A 29 -26.29 -9.35 -12.73
C GLN A 29 -25.51 -9.28 -11.43
N PRO A 30 -24.84 -10.37 -10.99
CA PRO A 30 -23.96 -10.30 -9.85
C PRO A 30 -22.97 -9.17 -10.16
N GLN A 31 -23.13 -8.05 -9.45
CA GLN A 31 -22.10 -7.03 -9.43
C GLN A 31 -20.92 -7.78 -8.85
N HIS A 32 -19.93 -8.11 -9.68
CA HIS A 32 -18.61 -8.50 -9.21
C HIS A 32 -18.09 -7.27 -8.48
N ARG A 33 -18.52 -7.12 -7.23
CA ARG A 33 -18.02 -6.14 -6.29
C ARG A 33 -16.62 -6.63 -6.03
N THR A 34 -15.66 -6.09 -6.78
CA THR A 34 -14.24 -6.24 -6.54
C THR A 34 -13.98 -5.78 -5.11
N VAL A 35 -13.98 -6.71 -4.15
CA VAL A 35 -13.71 -6.39 -2.74
C VAL A 35 -12.20 -6.45 -2.59
N ARG A 36 -11.57 -5.30 -2.72
CA ARG A 36 -10.19 -5.12 -2.26
C ARG A 36 -10.17 -5.42 -0.75
N ALA A 37 -9.34 -6.37 -0.34
CA ALA A 37 -9.20 -6.76 1.06
C ALA A 37 -7.80 -6.40 1.57
N GLU A 38 -7.75 -5.91 2.81
CA GLU A 38 -6.52 -5.62 3.54
C GLU A 38 -6.41 -6.57 4.73
N GLU A 39 -5.28 -7.25 4.85
CA GLU A 39 -4.97 -8.19 5.93
C GLU A 39 -3.71 -7.71 6.66
N VAL A 40 -3.78 -7.58 7.98
CA VAL A 40 -2.60 -7.27 8.81
C VAL A 40 -1.86 -8.57 9.13
N LEU A 41 -0.67 -8.73 8.54
CA LEU A 41 0.18 -9.91 8.74
C LEU A 41 0.99 -9.84 10.03
N LEU A 42 1.43 -8.64 10.40
CA LEU A 42 2.27 -8.41 11.57
C LEU A 42 1.98 -7.02 12.15
N ARG A 43 1.88 -6.92 13.47
CA ARG A 43 1.77 -5.66 14.20
C ARG A 43 2.82 -5.59 15.29
N ILE A 44 3.60 -4.51 15.30
CA ILE A 44 4.62 -4.24 16.33
C ILE A 44 4.36 -2.85 16.92
N PRO A 45 4.10 -2.73 18.23
CA PRO A 45 3.84 -1.44 18.83
C PRO A 45 5.10 -0.60 18.98
N ARG A 46 4.93 0.72 19.17
CA ARG A 46 6.00 1.67 19.52
C ARG A 46 7.13 1.74 18.48
N CYS A 47 6.74 1.81 17.22
CA CYS A 47 7.61 2.12 16.10
C CYS A 47 7.78 3.64 15.96
N ARG A 48 8.97 4.06 15.54
CA ARG A 48 9.28 5.42 15.08
C ARG A 48 9.97 5.36 13.73
N VAL A 49 9.62 6.28 12.85
CA VAL A 49 10.23 6.41 11.53
C VAL A 49 10.87 7.78 11.40
N HIS A 50 12.12 7.79 10.98
CA HIS A 50 12.89 9.00 10.69
C HIS A 50 13.22 9.04 9.21
N LEU A 51 13.06 10.20 8.59
CA LEU A 51 13.72 10.50 7.32
C LEU A 51 15.14 10.92 7.64
N ILE A 52 16.10 10.28 6.97
CA ILE A 52 17.52 10.55 7.12
C ILE A 52 17.97 11.29 5.87
N ASP A 53 18.46 12.50 6.08
CA ASP A 53 19.09 13.36 5.08
C ASP A 53 20.55 13.60 5.47
N GLU A 54 21.39 14.14 4.57
CA GLU A 54 22.86 14.25 4.72
C GLU A 54 23.33 14.87 6.05
N SER A 55 22.49 15.70 6.70
CA SER A 55 22.86 16.38 7.95
C SER A 55 21.81 16.27 9.07
N GLU A 56 20.65 15.67 8.80
CA GLU A 56 19.52 15.68 9.73
C GLU A 56 18.75 14.36 9.73
N ALA A 57 18.15 14.04 10.88
CA ALA A 57 17.21 12.95 11.03
C ALA A 57 15.89 13.52 11.57
N VAL A 58 14.85 13.53 10.73
CA VAL A 58 13.55 14.11 11.05
C VAL A 58 12.55 12.99 11.32
N GLU A 59 11.96 12.96 12.52
CA GLU A 59 10.88 12.00 12.82
C GLU A 59 9.65 12.31 11.96
N LEU A 60 9.25 11.35 11.12
CA LEU A 60 8.08 11.46 10.24
C LEU A 60 6.80 10.94 10.90
N ALA A 61 6.91 9.85 11.67
CA ALA A 61 5.77 9.22 12.31
C ALA A 61 6.19 8.36 13.50
N SER A 62 5.28 8.23 14.46
CA SER A 62 5.35 7.24 15.53
C SER A 62 4.01 6.55 15.72
N GLY A 63 4.04 5.27 16.06
CA GLY A 63 2.84 4.50 16.34
C GLY A 63 3.07 3.00 16.18
N ASP A 64 2.00 2.28 15.86
CA ASP A 64 2.10 0.86 15.60
C ASP A 64 2.55 0.61 14.16
N PHE A 65 3.59 -0.20 14.02
CA PHE A 65 3.99 -0.75 12.75
C PHE A 65 3.03 -1.87 12.36
N ASN A 66 2.45 -1.77 11.18
CA ASN A 66 1.61 -2.80 10.60
C ASN A 66 2.17 -3.19 9.24
N LEU A 67 2.39 -4.48 9.05
CA LEU A 67 2.66 -5.06 7.75
C LEU A 67 1.33 -5.55 7.18
N VAL A 68 0.91 -4.96 6.08
CA VAL A 68 -0.40 -5.17 5.47
C VAL A 68 -0.24 -5.81 4.10
N LYS A 69 -1.00 -6.87 3.87
CA LYS A 69 -1.18 -7.50 2.57
C LYS A 69 -2.47 -7.00 1.95
N VAL A 70 -2.35 -6.46 0.75
CA VAL A 70 -3.48 -5.99 -0.03
C VAL A 70 -3.78 -7.02 -1.11
N THR A 71 -5.02 -7.52 -1.14
CA THR A 71 -5.46 -8.51 -2.12
C THR A 71 -6.67 -8.01 -2.89
N ASP A 72 -6.80 -8.49 -4.12
CA ASP A 72 -8.01 -8.35 -4.93
C ASP A 72 -8.36 -9.68 -5.57
N ASN A 73 -9.58 -10.16 -5.33
CA ASN A 73 -10.06 -11.47 -5.79
C ASN A 73 -9.08 -12.62 -5.47
N GLY A 74 -8.42 -12.57 -4.31
CA GLY A 74 -7.43 -13.55 -3.85
C GLY A 74 -6.02 -13.38 -4.42
N VAL A 75 -5.82 -12.47 -5.39
CA VAL A 75 -4.51 -12.12 -5.93
C VAL A 75 -3.85 -11.07 -5.04
N THR A 76 -2.58 -11.28 -4.67
CA THR A 76 -1.83 -10.29 -3.88
C THR A 76 -1.40 -9.15 -4.78
N LEU A 77 -1.86 -7.94 -4.47
CA LEU A 77 -1.54 -6.73 -5.21
C LEU A 77 -0.32 -6.02 -4.66
N ALA A 78 -0.22 -5.92 -3.32
CA ALA A 78 0.86 -5.21 -2.67
C ALA A 78 1.09 -5.73 -1.25
N LEU A 79 2.34 -5.61 -0.81
CA LEU A 79 2.74 -5.66 0.59
C LEU A 79 3.13 -4.25 1.01
N THR A 80 2.73 -3.85 2.20
CA THR A 80 2.78 -2.44 2.58
C THR A 80 3.09 -2.30 4.07
N VAL A 81 4.03 -1.43 4.42
CA VAL A 81 4.25 -0.99 5.79
C VAL A 81 3.36 0.21 6.07
N ARG A 82 2.72 0.22 7.23
CA ARG A 82 1.89 1.32 7.73
C ARG A 82 2.29 1.66 9.16
N ILE A 83 2.51 2.93 9.44
CA ILE A 83 2.83 3.44 10.77
C ILE A 83 1.74 4.40 11.20
N GLY A 84 1.04 4.05 12.28
CA GLY A 84 -0.11 4.82 12.73
C GLY A 84 -1.18 4.95 11.64
N HIS A 85 -1.67 6.17 11.43
CA HIS A 85 -2.72 6.45 10.44
C HIS A 85 -2.22 7.07 9.14
N ASP A 86 -1.04 7.69 9.17
CA ASP A 86 -0.68 8.69 8.18
C ASP A 86 0.52 8.31 7.31
N LEU A 87 1.35 7.35 7.72
CA LEU A 87 2.58 6.98 6.99
C LEU A 87 2.48 5.58 6.40
N GLN A 88 2.68 5.47 5.09
CA GLN A 88 2.58 4.21 4.37
C GLN A 88 3.56 4.11 3.21
N TRP A 89 4.21 2.95 3.04
CA TRP A 89 5.03 2.67 1.85
C TRP A 89 4.99 1.18 1.46
N PRO A 90 5.16 0.85 0.17
CA PRO A 90 5.20 -0.53 -0.28
C PRO A 90 6.47 -1.24 0.21
N VAL A 91 6.42 -2.56 0.36
CA VAL A 91 7.59 -3.42 0.46
C VAL A 91 7.76 -4.11 -0.89
N ILE A 92 8.87 -3.85 -1.57
CA ILE A 92 9.16 -4.45 -2.88
C ILE A 92 10.44 -5.26 -2.84
N ARG A 93 10.46 -6.30 -3.67
CA ARG A 93 11.53 -7.31 -3.71
C ARG A 93 12.91 -6.75 -4.02
N ASP A 94 12.98 -5.73 -4.86
CA ASP A 94 14.25 -5.14 -5.29
C ASP A 94 14.68 -3.92 -4.46
N GLU A 95 13.92 -3.56 -3.41
CA GLU A 95 14.30 -2.47 -2.53
C GLU A 95 15.23 -2.96 -1.42
N PRO A 96 16.36 -2.27 -1.19
CA PRO A 96 17.29 -2.62 -0.14
C PRO A 96 16.70 -2.29 1.23
N VAL A 97 16.77 -3.28 2.11
CA VAL A 97 16.46 -3.11 3.53
C VAL A 97 17.64 -3.63 4.32
N VAL A 98 18.23 -2.78 5.15
CA VAL A 98 19.39 -3.13 5.97
C VAL A 98 18.97 -3.17 7.43
N LYS A 99 19.11 -4.31 8.08
CA LYS A 99 19.01 -4.40 9.54
C LYS A 99 20.31 -3.91 10.14
N LEU A 100 20.26 -2.78 10.83
CA LEU A 100 21.43 -2.11 11.40
C LEU A 100 21.73 -2.61 12.82
N ASP A 101 20.70 -2.88 13.61
CA ASP A 101 20.81 -3.51 14.94
C ASP A 101 19.58 -4.39 15.23
N ALA A 102 19.44 -4.91 16.44
CA ALA A 102 18.35 -5.79 16.86
C ALA A 102 16.95 -5.21 16.57
N ARG A 103 16.81 -3.88 16.58
CA ARG A 103 15.53 -3.16 16.53
C ARG A 103 15.49 -2.01 15.52
N ASP A 104 16.57 -1.83 14.76
CA ASP A 104 16.74 -0.69 13.88
C ASP A 104 16.96 -1.19 12.45
N TYR A 105 16.13 -0.68 11.55
CA TYR A 105 16.09 -1.05 10.14
C TYR A 105 16.22 0.20 9.30
N LEU A 106 16.97 0.12 8.21
CA LEU A 106 17.11 1.16 7.21
C LEU A 106 16.41 0.71 5.93
N PHE A 107 15.40 1.46 5.51
CA PHE A 107 14.76 1.28 4.21
C PHE A 107 15.26 2.38 3.29
N THR A 108 15.66 2.05 2.07
CA THR A 108 15.99 3.07 1.08
C THR A 108 15.05 2.98 -0.10
N LEU A 109 14.35 4.08 -0.39
CA LEU A 109 13.43 4.19 -1.51
C LEU A 109 14.07 5.00 -2.63
N PRO A 110 14.16 4.45 -3.85
CA PRO A 110 14.66 5.20 -5.00
C PRO A 110 13.68 6.33 -5.36
N VAL A 111 14.22 7.52 -5.61
CA VAL A 111 13.45 8.64 -6.15
C VAL A 111 13.75 8.77 -7.63
N LYS A 112 12.71 8.96 -8.43
CA LYS A 112 12.89 9.21 -9.87
C LYS A 112 13.55 10.59 -10.04
N ASP A 113 14.69 10.62 -10.72
CA ASP A 113 15.44 11.84 -11.05
C ASP A 113 16.05 12.56 -9.83
N GLY A 114 16.31 11.85 -8.72
CA GLY A 114 16.93 12.41 -7.51
C GLY A 114 17.64 11.35 -6.66
N ASP A 115 18.23 11.79 -5.56
CA ASP A 115 18.92 10.90 -4.63
C ASP A 115 17.94 9.97 -3.90
N PRO A 116 18.32 8.71 -3.64
CA PRO A 116 17.50 7.80 -2.87
C PRO A 116 17.21 8.35 -1.46
N LEU A 117 15.99 8.17 -0.98
CA LEU A 117 15.60 8.58 0.38
C LEU A 117 15.80 7.43 1.36
N SER A 118 16.47 7.71 2.47
CA SER A 118 16.73 6.72 3.52
C SER A 118 15.81 6.95 4.72
N TYR A 119 15.15 5.89 5.17
CA TYR A 119 14.22 5.90 6.28
C TYR A 119 14.69 4.95 7.39
N GLY A 120 14.94 5.52 8.56
CA GLY A 120 15.27 4.77 9.76
C GLY A 120 14.01 4.35 10.50
N VAL A 121 13.82 3.04 10.67
CA VAL A 121 12.69 2.44 11.40
C VAL A 121 13.21 1.82 12.69
N THR A 122 12.77 2.35 13.82
CA THR A 122 13.20 1.95 15.16
C THR A 122 12.03 1.42 15.98
N PHE A 123 12.21 0.24 16.58
CA PHE A 123 11.25 -0.35 17.51
C PHE A 123 11.70 -0.14 18.97
N SER A 124 10.82 0.43 19.79
CA SER A 124 11.09 0.64 21.22
C SER A 124 10.56 -0.52 22.07
N GLY A 125 11.34 -1.03 23.02
CA GLY A 125 10.89 -2.08 23.95
C GLY A 125 11.97 -2.58 24.92
N ASP A 126 11.72 -3.68 25.62
CA ASP A 126 12.70 -4.41 26.45
C ASP A 126 13.18 -5.65 25.67
N ASP A 127 14.48 -5.96 25.70
CA ASP A 127 15.04 -7.12 24.97
C ASP A 127 14.58 -8.45 25.58
N ARG A 128 14.05 -8.40 26.80
CA ARG A 128 13.42 -9.52 27.48
C ARG A 128 11.95 -9.70 27.08
N ASP A 129 11.38 -8.76 26.34
CA ASP A 129 10.03 -8.91 25.79
C ASP A 129 10.03 -9.95 24.67
N VAL A 130 9.68 -11.17 25.04
CA VAL A 130 9.62 -12.32 24.14
C VAL A 130 8.66 -12.06 22.96
N ALA A 131 7.57 -11.32 23.17
CA ALA A 131 6.62 -11.03 22.12
C ALA A 131 7.23 -10.07 21.08
N LEU A 132 7.93 -9.03 21.52
CA LEU A 132 8.66 -8.12 20.63
C LEU A 132 9.75 -8.86 19.86
N VAL A 133 10.58 -9.65 20.55
CA VAL A 133 11.68 -10.41 19.93
C VAL A 133 11.15 -11.37 18.86
N ASN A 134 10.05 -12.07 19.13
CA ASN A 134 9.43 -12.96 18.15
C ASN A 134 8.84 -12.18 16.97
N SER A 135 8.22 -11.03 17.22
CA SER A 135 7.66 -10.18 16.16
C SER A 135 8.76 -9.62 15.25
N LEU A 136 9.91 -9.22 15.79
CA LEU A 136 11.06 -8.76 15.02
C LEU A 136 11.69 -9.90 14.20
N LYS A 137 11.70 -11.14 14.71
CA LYS A 137 12.12 -12.30 13.92
C LYS A 137 11.17 -12.56 12.74
N LEU A 138 9.86 -12.46 12.96
CA LEU A 138 8.87 -12.58 11.87
C LEU A 138 9.04 -11.47 10.84
N LEU A 139 9.36 -10.25 11.27
CA LEU A 139 9.69 -9.15 10.37
C LEU A 139 10.95 -9.46 9.55
N ASP A 140 12.02 -9.94 10.18
CA ASP A 140 13.25 -10.32 9.49
C ASP A 140 13.00 -11.38 8.41
N GLU A 141 12.28 -12.46 8.74
CA GLU A 141 11.96 -13.51 7.76
C GLU A 141 11.10 -12.97 6.63
N PHE A 142 10.10 -12.15 6.93
CA PHE A 142 9.28 -11.52 5.92
C PHE A 142 10.09 -10.65 4.96
N LEU A 143 10.98 -9.81 5.49
CA LEU A 143 11.81 -8.93 4.68
C LEU A 143 12.81 -9.71 3.83
N LYS A 144 13.37 -10.82 4.34
CA LYS A 144 14.21 -11.73 3.53
C LYS A 144 13.50 -12.29 2.31
N GLU A 145 12.22 -12.62 2.44
CA GLU A 145 11.42 -13.19 1.35
C GLU A 145 10.94 -12.13 0.35
N ASN A 146 10.74 -10.89 0.81
CA ASN A 146 10.01 -9.86 0.06
C ASN A 146 10.80 -8.59 -0.23
N SER A 147 12.10 -8.53 0.07
CA SER A 147 12.99 -7.38 -0.19
C SER A 147 14.45 -7.80 -0.39
N CYS A 148 15.32 -6.86 -0.78
CA CYS A 148 16.77 -7.07 -0.79
C CYS A 148 17.35 -6.90 0.62
N PHE A 149 16.94 -7.79 1.53
CA PHE A 149 17.27 -7.70 2.94
C PHE A 149 18.72 -8.08 3.23
N SER A 150 19.40 -7.31 4.07
CA SER A 150 20.77 -7.55 4.51
C SER A 150 20.99 -7.18 5.98
N TYR A 151 22.02 -7.75 6.58
CA TYR A 151 22.46 -7.39 7.94
C TYR A 151 23.70 -6.50 7.85
N SER A 152 23.71 -5.41 8.61
CA SER A 152 24.94 -4.65 8.83
C SER A 152 25.88 -5.44 9.73
N GLY A 153 27.15 -5.56 9.33
CA GLY A 153 28.18 -6.25 10.13
C GLY A 153 28.65 -5.46 11.36
N SER A 154 28.06 -4.29 11.63
CA SER A 154 28.42 -3.46 12.78
C SER A 154 27.83 -4.05 14.07
N SER A 155 28.70 -4.61 14.89
CA SER A 155 28.34 -5.20 16.17
C SER A 155 27.99 -4.12 17.20
N LYS A 156 26.71 -4.07 17.59
CA LYS A 156 26.15 -3.50 18.82
C LYS A 156 26.37 -2.00 19.03
N VAL A 157 25.33 -1.21 18.78
CA VAL A 157 25.16 0.08 19.46
C VAL A 157 24.34 -0.21 20.71
N ASN A 158 24.98 -0.41 21.86
CA ASN A 158 24.32 -0.85 23.10
C ASN A 158 23.18 0.07 23.61
N ASN A 159 22.95 1.21 22.96
CA ASN A 159 21.94 2.22 23.31
C ASN A 159 20.94 2.55 22.18
N GLY A 160 20.87 1.75 21.12
CA GLY A 160 20.06 2.03 19.93
C GLY A 160 20.75 3.01 18.97
N ILE A 161 20.19 3.17 17.77
CA ILE A 161 20.78 3.98 16.71
C ILE A 161 20.44 5.45 16.87
N ASP A 162 21.47 6.31 16.94
CA ASP A 162 21.31 7.75 16.73
C ASP A 162 21.31 8.03 15.22
N TRP A 163 20.12 8.21 14.66
CA TRP A 163 19.94 8.48 13.24
C TRP A 163 20.68 9.75 12.77
N LYS A 164 20.95 10.70 13.67
CA LYS A 164 21.72 11.90 13.35
C LYS A 164 23.20 11.62 13.16
N GLU A 165 23.75 10.60 13.82
CA GLU A 165 25.14 10.16 13.59
C GLU A 165 25.27 9.36 12.29
N PHE A 166 24.16 8.73 11.84
CA PHE A 166 24.10 7.98 10.59
C PHE A 166 23.87 8.85 9.35
N ALA A 167 23.22 10.01 9.51
CA ALA A 167 22.96 10.99 8.45
C ALA A 167 24.21 11.38 7.63
N PRO A 168 25.35 11.75 8.25
CA PRO A 168 26.59 12.09 7.52
C PRO A 168 27.30 10.93 6.82
N ARG A 169 26.76 9.70 6.89
CA ARG A 169 27.28 8.52 6.20
C ARG A 169 26.32 8.00 5.14
N ILE A 170 25.36 8.82 4.71
CA ILE A 170 24.32 8.41 3.77
C ILE A 170 24.90 7.91 2.43
N GLU A 171 26.06 8.41 2.03
CA GLU A 171 26.78 8.00 0.81
C GLU A 171 27.23 6.54 0.86
N ASP A 172 27.59 6.03 2.04
CA ASP A 172 27.98 4.63 2.21
C ASP A 172 26.78 3.70 1.95
N TYR A 173 25.58 4.11 2.37
CA TYR A 173 24.34 3.36 2.14
C TYR A 173 23.84 3.51 0.70
N ASN A 174 23.92 4.72 0.14
CA ASN A 174 23.50 4.99 -1.24
C ASN A 174 24.33 4.18 -2.25
N ASN A 175 25.61 3.92 -1.98
CA ASN A 175 26.44 3.03 -2.81
C ASN A 175 25.97 1.57 -2.76
N VAL A 176 25.54 1.09 -1.58
CA VAL A 176 24.95 -0.27 -1.43
C VAL A 176 23.62 -0.37 -2.17
N VAL A 177 22.81 0.69 -2.09
CA VAL A 177 21.51 0.82 -2.77
C VAL A 177 21.69 0.84 -4.29
N ALA A 178 22.61 1.66 -4.80
CA ALA A 178 22.94 1.72 -6.23
C ALA A 178 23.39 0.34 -6.76
N LYS A 179 24.16 -0.41 -5.96
CA LYS A 179 24.56 -1.78 -6.29
C LYS A 179 23.40 -2.76 -6.28
N ALA A 180 22.46 -2.64 -5.34
CA ALA A 180 21.26 -3.47 -5.28
C ALA A 180 20.32 -3.21 -6.46
N ILE A 181 20.12 -1.94 -6.83
CA ILE A 181 19.32 -1.52 -8.00
C ILE A 181 19.96 -2.04 -9.29
N ALA A 182 21.28 -1.93 -9.43
CA ALA A 182 22.00 -2.44 -10.61
C ALA A 182 21.89 -3.97 -10.77
N GLY A 183 21.58 -4.70 -9.70
CA GLY A 183 21.34 -6.15 -9.71
C GLY A 183 19.87 -6.58 -9.80
N GLY A 184 18.92 -5.66 -9.59
CA GLY A 184 17.47 -5.93 -9.44
C GLY A 184 16.62 -5.54 -10.65
N THR A 185 15.34 -5.95 -10.66
CA THR A 185 14.47 -6.02 -11.86
C THR A 185 14.03 -4.70 -12.52
N GLY A 186 14.66 -3.56 -12.20
CA GLY A 186 14.50 -2.29 -12.94
C GLY A 186 13.15 -1.56 -12.77
N HIS A 187 12.33 -1.88 -11.76
CA HIS A 187 11.06 -1.20 -11.52
C HIS A 187 11.23 -0.04 -10.51
N ILE A 188 11.09 1.21 -10.99
CA ILE A 188 11.13 2.43 -10.15
C ILE A 188 9.70 2.76 -9.70
N ILE A 189 9.40 2.66 -8.40
CA ILE A 189 8.07 2.95 -7.85
C ILE A 189 8.15 4.13 -6.87
N ARG A 190 7.16 5.02 -6.94
CA ARG A 190 7.09 6.28 -6.19
C ARG A 190 6.81 6.06 -4.69
N GLY A 191 7.83 6.30 -3.86
CA GLY A 191 7.80 6.99 -2.55
C GLY A 191 6.91 6.49 -1.39
N ILE A 192 7.10 7.12 -0.21
CA ILE A 192 6.19 7.04 0.94
C ILE A 192 5.00 7.96 0.70
N PHE A 193 3.79 7.46 0.94
CA PHE A 193 2.58 8.27 0.89
C PHE A 193 2.25 8.75 2.31
N SER A 194 2.20 10.07 2.50
CA SER A 194 1.58 10.67 3.68
C SER A 194 0.09 10.83 3.41
N CYS A 195 -0.74 10.05 4.10
CA CYS A 195 -2.19 10.19 4.06
C CYS A 195 -2.61 11.32 5.00
N SER A 196 -2.48 12.58 4.59
CA SER A 196 -3.24 13.64 5.28
C SER A 196 -4.73 13.38 5.02
N ASN A 197 -5.55 13.40 6.07
CA ASN A 197 -6.97 13.03 6.08
C ASN A 197 -7.80 13.69 4.96
N ALA A 198 -7.80 13.09 3.77
CA ALA A 198 -8.60 13.46 2.62
C ALA A 198 -8.94 12.19 1.82
N TYR A 199 -10.10 11.61 2.16
CA TYR A 199 -10.88 10.69 1.32
C TYR A 199 -10.25 9.33 0.95
N THR A 200 -10.57 8.31 1.74
CA THR A 200 -10.55 6.88 1.34
C THR A 200 -11.68 6.56 0.35
N ASN A 201 -11.89 7.36 -0.70
CA ASN A 201 -12.93 7.09 -1.69
C ASN A 201 -12.38 7.09 -3.12
N GLN A 202 -12.44 5.88 -3.69
CA GLN A 202 -12.55 5.56 -5.11
C GLN A 202 -11.51 6.17 -6.06
N VAL A 203 -10.56 5.34 -6.47
CA VAL A 203 -10.03 5.44 -7.84
C VAL A 203 -10.44 4.19 -8.62
N SER A 204 -11.63 4.25 -9.21
CA SER A 204 -11.85 3.53 -10.46
C SER A 204 -11.19 4.36 -11.56
N CYS A 205 -10.01 3.97 -12.01
CA CYS A 205 -9.55 4.45 -13.31
C CYS A 205 -10.43 3.77 -14.35
N LYS A 206 -11.41 4.50 -14.87
CA LYS A 206 -12.15 4.10 -16.07
C LYS A 206 -11.31 4.48 -17.30
N THR A 207 -11.02 3.43 -18.08
CA THR A 207 -10.74 3.33 -19.53
C THR A 207 -9.69 4.25 -20.13
#